data_AF-A0A1Y1R3R9-F1
#
_entry.id   AF-A0A1Y1R3R9-F1
#
_cell.length_a   1.000
_cell.length_b   1.000
_cell.length_c   1.000
_cell.angle_alpha   90.00
_cell.angle_beta   90.00
_cell.angle_gamma   90.00
#
_symmetry.space_group_name_H-M   'P 1'
#
loop_
_entity.id
_entity.type
_entity.pdbx_description
1 polymer ?
#
loop_
_entity_poly.entity_id
_entity_poly.type
_entity_poly.pdbx_seq_one_letter_code
_entity_poly.pdbx_strand_id
1 'polypeptide(L)' 'MKDINVYGSGCRNCVITAERVEQVAQQLDMTIRLNKVTDLEAIMSAGVVSTPAVSIDGRLVHSGSVPTPEKLTELLCQ' A
#
# COMPACT_ATOMS: atom_id res chain seq x y z
N MET A 1 -0.60 7.61 13.71
CA MET A 1 0.38 7.27 12.65
C MET A 1 -0.07 5.94 12.09
N LYS A 2 -0.35 5.83 10.79
CA LYS A 2 -0.75 4.55 10.15
C LYS A 2 0.45 3.94 9.42
N ASP A 3 0.69 2.65 9.60
CA ASP A 3 1.78 1.93 8.93
C ASP A 3 1.30 1.32 7.61
N ILE A 4 1.82 1.79 6.49
CA ILE A 4 1.39 1.36 5.16
C ILE A 4 2.53 0.62 4.47
N ASN A 5 2.30 -0.66 4.17
CA ASN A 5 3.27 -1.47 3.44
C ASN A 5 2.79 -1.72 2.02
N VAL A 6 3.62 -1.38 1.04
CA VAL A 6 3.39 -1.69 -0.37
C VAL A 6 4.27 -2.86 -0.75
N TYR A 7 3.62 -3.99 -1.02
CA TYR A 7 4.24 -5.25 -1.40
C TYR A 7 4.40 -5.34 -2.92
N GLY A 8 5.63 -5.52 -3.38
CA GLY A 8 5.88 -5.82 -4.79
C GLY A 8 7.35 -5.72 -5.18
N SER A 9 7.67 -6.34 -6.31
CA SER A 9 9.04 -6.46 -6.85
C SER A 9 9.62 -5.17 -7.43
N GLY A 10 9.03 -4.00 -7.13
CA GLY A 10 9.51 -2.70 -7.61
C GLY A 10 9.12 -2.36 -9.05
N CYS A 11 8.14 -3.04 -9.66
CA CYS A 11 7.63 -2.65 -10.97
C CYS A 11 6.97 -1.26 -10.95
N ARG A 12 6.79 -0.64 -12.12
CA ARG A 12 6.22 0.72 -12.26
C ARG A 12 4.91 0.90 -11.50
N ASN A 13 4.06 -0.12 -11.47
CA ASN A 13 2.78 -0.13 -10.78
C ASN A 13 2.92 -0.05 -9.24
N CYS A 14 3.96 -0.66 -8.67
CA CYS A 14 4.24 -0.59 -7.23
C CYS A 14 4.66 0.82 -6.82
N VAL A 15 5.50 1.46 -7.66
CA VAL A 15 5.95 2.85 -7.44
C VAL A 15 4.76 3.81 -7.48
N ILE A 16 3.92 3.72 -8.51
CA ILE A 16 2.70 4.54 -8.63
C ILE A 16 1.78 4.36 -7.42
N THR A 17 1.63 3.12 -6.93
CA THR A 17 0.79 2.84 -5.76
C THR A 17 1.32 3.54 -4.51
N ALA A 18 2.63 3.46 -4.26
CA ALA A 18 3.28 4.13 -3.15
C ALA A 18 3.16 5.66 -3.22
N GLU A 19 3.40 6.25 -4.39
CA GLU A 19 3.26 7.70 -4.60
C GLU A 19 1.83 8.18 -4.35
N ARG A 20 0.83 7.42 -4.83
CA ARG A 20 -0.59 7.75 -4.59
C ARG A 20 -0.96 7.68 -3.11
N VAL A 21 -0.45 6.68 -2.39
CA VAL A 21 -0.67 6.55 -0.94
C VAL A 21 -0.13 7.78 -0.22
N GLU A 22 1.10 8.21 -0.54
CA GLU A 22 1.68 9.41 0.05
C GLU A 22 0.88 10.67 -0.28
N GLN A 23 0.46 10.83 -1.54
CA GLN A 23 -0.37 11.96 -1.97
C GLN A 23 -1.70 12.02 -1.22
N VAL A 24 -2.42 10.90 -1.14
CA VAL A 24 -3.71 10.85 -0.45
C VAL A 24 -3.53 11.10 1.05
N ALA A 25 -2.51 10.53 1.67
CA ALA A 25 -2.23 10.77 3.08
C ALA A 25 -1.90 12.24 3.36
N GLN A 26 -1.11 12.89 2.50
CA GLN A 26 -0.85 14.34 2.58
C GLN A 26 -2.12 15.16 2.41
N GLN A 27 -3.01 14.79 1.48
CA GLN A 27 -4.30 15.47 1.29
C GLN A 27 -5.21 15.35 2.51
N LEU A 28 -5.12 14.24 3.24
CA LEU A 28 -5.88 14.00 4.46
C LEU A 28 -5.19 14.54 5.73
N ASP A 29 -4.04 15.20 5.59
CA ASP A 29 -3.18 15.65 6.71
C ASP A 29 -2.84 14.50 7.69
N MET A 30 -2.72 13.28 7.15
CA MET A 30 -2.48 12.06 7.92
C MET A 30 -1.00 11.71 7.95
N THR A 31 -0.46 11.52 9.15
CA THR A 31 0.89 10.95 9.30
C THR A 31 0.87 9.45 9.01
N ILE A 32 1.48 9.05 7.90
CA ILE A 32 1.65 7.64 7.50
C ILE A 32 3.13 7.25 7.51
N ARG A 33 3.42 5.97 7.70
CA ARG A 33 4.73 5.38 7.43
C ARG A 33 4.64 4.48 6.22
N LEU A 34 5.21 4.90 5.10
CA LEU A 34 5.22 4.11 3.87
C LEU A 34 6.46 3.19 3.83
N ASN A 35 6.25 1.87 3.84
CA ASN A 35 7.31 0.88 3.65
C ASN A 35 7.12 0.14 2.33
N LYS A 36 8.17 0.05 1.52
CA LYS A 36 8.17 -0.73 0.29
C LYS A 36 8.75 -2.11 0.58
N VAL A 37 7.89 -3.12 0.62
CA VAL A 37 8.27 -4.50 0.91
C VAL A 37 8.51 -5.24 -0.40
N THR A 38 9.79 -5.46 -0.69
CA THR A 38 10.24 -6.26 -1.85
C THR A 38 10.58 -7.70 -1.46
N ASP A 39 10.61 -7.98 -0.16
CA ASP A 39 10.99 -9.28 0.38
C ASP A 39 9.87 -10.32 0.15
N LEU A 40 10.21 -11.43 -0.49
CA LEU A 40 9.25 -12.46 -0.88
C LEU A 40 8.65 -13.17 0.33
N GLU A 41 9.43 -13.38 1.39
CA GLU A 41 8.98 -14.03 2.62
C GLU A 41 7.96 -13.16 3.36
N ALA A 42 8.20 -11.85 3.43
CA ALA A 42 7.26 -10.89 3.98
C ALA A 42 5.97 -10.78 3.15
N ILE A 43 6.06 -10.86 1.81
CA ILE A 43 4.89 -10.87 0.90
C ILE A 43 4.04 -12.12 1.16
N MET A 44 4.66 -13.30 1.23
CA MET A 44 3.96 -14.56 1.49
C MET A 44 3.35 -14.60 2.90
N SER A 45 4.09 -14.12 3.91
CA SER A 45 3.59 -14.03 5.30
C SER A 45 2.41 -13.07 5.43
N ALA A 46 2.36 -12.03 4.60
CA ALA A 46 1.23 -11.09 4.54
C ALA A 46 0.01 -11.65 3.77
N GLY A 47 0.09 -12.87 3.23
CA GLY A 47 -1.00 -13.50 2.46
C GLY A 47 -1.22 -12.86 1.09
N VAL A 48 -0.23 -12.15 0.54
CA VAL A 48 -0.34 -11.51 -0.77
C VAL A 48 -0.20 -12.56 -1.87
N VAL A 49 -1.30 -12.82 -2.57
CA VAL A 49 -1.33 -13.76 -3.71
C VAL A 49 -0.86 -13.09 -5.00
N SER A 50 -1.14 -11.78 -5.15
CA SER A 50 -0.83 -11.01 -6.35
C SER A 50 -0.28 -9.64 -5.98
N THR A 51 0.92 -9.33 -6.48
CA THR A 51 1.54 -8.00 -6.37
C THR A 51 1.15 -7.14 -7.58
N PRO A 52 0.93 -5.82 -7.42
CA PRO A 52 1.14 -5.01 -6.22
C PRO A 52 0.06 -5.24 -5.16
N ALA A 53 0.44 -5.17 -3.89
CA ALA A 53 -0.49 -5.21 -2.78
C ALA A 53 -0.19 -4.15 -1.73
N VAL A 54 -1.20 -3.76 -0.96
CA VAL A 54 -1.12 -2.71 0.06
C VAL A 54 -1.72 -3.22 1.35
N SER A 55 -0.97 -3.12 2.45
CA SER A 55 -1.49 -3.30 3.79
C SER A 55 -1.46 -2.00 4.58
N ILE A 56 -2.43 -1.80 5.46
CA ILE A 56 -2.49 -0.69 6.41
C ILE A 56 -2.54 -1.29 7.82
N ASP A 57 -1.65 -0.87 8.71
CA ASP A 57 -1.48 -1.34 10.09
C ASP A 57 -1.41 -2.87 10.19
N GLY A 58 -0.66 -3.48 9.26
CA GLY A 58 -0.49 -4.95 9.17
C GLY A 58 -1.68 -5.69 8.55
N ARG A 59 -2.76 -4.99 8.19
CA ARG A 59 -3.93 -5.59 7.54
C ARG A 59 -3.86 -5.40 6.03
N LEU A 60 -3.90 -6.49 5.26
CA LEU A 60 -4.00 -6.43 3.81
C LEU A 60 -5.35 -5.80 3.41
N VAL A 61 -5.30 -4.66 2.72
CA VAL A 61 -6.49 -3.91 2.29
C VAL A 61 -6.71 -3.96 0.77
N HIS A 62 -5.65 -4.24 0.01
CA HIS A 62 -5.71 -4.31 -1.45
C HIS A 62 -4.64 -5.26 -1.99
N SER A 63 -4.96 -6.01 -3.05
CA SER A 63 -3.99 -6.91 -3.71
C SER A 63 -4.36 -7.14 -5.17
N GLY A 64 -3.34 -7.29 -6.03
CA GLY A 64 -3.48 -7.73 -7.41
C GLY A 64 -3.78 -6.62 -8.43
N SER A 65 -3.78 -5.35 -8.02
CA SER A 65 -3.94 -4.22 -8.94
C SER A 65 -3.39 -2.92 -8.36
N VAL A 66 -3.36 -1.86 -9.17
CA VAL A 66 -3.02 -0.51 -8.69
C VAL A 66 -4.31 0.15 -8.20
N PRO A 67 -4.45 0.46 -6.90
CA PRO A 67 -5.66 1.11 -6.40
C PRO A 67 -5.78 2.53 -6.97
N THR A 68 -7.02 2.96 -7.21
CA THR A 68 -7.32 4.35 -7.57
C THR A 68 -7.14 5.25 -6.34
N PRO A 69 -6.84 6.56 -6.53
CA PRO A 69 -6.73 7.50 -5.42
C PRO A 69 -8.00 7.54 -4.56
N GLU A 70 -9.18 7.50 -5.17
CA GLU A 70 -10.47 7.41 -4.45
C GLU A 70 -10.52 6.20 -3.53
N LYS A 71 -10.06 5.03 -4.02
CA LYS A 71 -10.04 3.80 -3.23
C LYS A 71 -9.06 3.90 -2.06
N LEU A 72 -7.89 4.50 -2.28
CA LEU A 72 -6.93 4.74 -1.22
C LEU A 72 -7.49 5.68 -0.14
N THR A 73 -8.21 6.73 -0.54
CA THR A 73 -8.90 7.63 0.40
C THR A 73 -9.92 6.86 1.24
N GLU A 74 -10.75 6.01 0.63
CA GLU A 74 -11.68 5.15 1.37
C GLU A 74 -10.96 4.26 2.39
N LEU A 75 -9.86 3.61 1.98
CA LEU A 75 -9.09 2.70 2.83
C LEU A 75 -8.36 3.44 3.96
N LEU A 76 -7.92 4.68 3.73
CA LEU A 76 -7.24 5.51 4.73
C LEU A 76 -8.21 6.16 5.72
N CYS A 77 -9.44 6.45 5.30
CA CYS A 77 -10.49 6.99 6.17
C CYS A 77 -11.26 5.92 6.97
N GLN A 78 -11.08 4.63 6.66
CA GLN A 78 -11.56 3.51 7.49
C GLN A 78 -10.73 3.33 8.77
#